data_AF-A0A4Y7RI94-F1
#
_entry.id   AF-A0A4Y7RI94-F1
#
_cell.length_a   1.000
_cell.length_b   1.000
_cell.length_c   1.000
_cell.angle_alpha   90.00
_cell.angle_beta   90.00
_cell.angle_gamma   90.00
#
_symmetry.space_group_name_H-M   'P 1'
#
loop_
_entity.id
_entity.type
_entity.pdbx_description
1 polymer ?
#
loop_
_entity_poly.entity_id
_entity_poly.type
_entity_poly.pdbx_seq_one_letter_code
_entity_poly.pdbx_strand_id
1 'polypeptide(L)' 'MFRENKSHQQPELFNSFNDLHPKIKSILEKSWAPIYYEHVFCKIDESKFAEIYCPDNGRPNFPVHILLSLEFIKHMWQT' A
#
# COMPACT_ATOMS: atom_id res chain seq x y z
N MET A 1 -4.69 17.95 7.09
CA MET A 1 -4.17 18.27 5.75
C MET A 1 -4.04 17.00 4.93
N PHE A 2 -4.53 17.00 3.69
CA PHE A 2 -4.29 15.93 2.72
C PHE A 2 -2.80 15.85 2.34
N ARG A 3 -2.21 14.66 2.37
CA ARG A 3 -0.83 14.44 1.91
C ARG A 3 -0.70 13.05 1.29
N GLU A 4 -0.52 13.03 -0.03
CA GLU A 4 -0.29 11.83 -0.83
C GLU A 4 0.75 10.92 -0.17
N ASN A 5 0.40 9.64 0.01
CA ASN A 5 1.29 8.67 0.62
C ASN A 5 2.38 8.22 -0.36
N LYS A 6 3.61 8.71 -0.18
CA LYS A 6 4.80 8.21 -0.90
C LYS A 6 5.75 7.40 -0.02
N SER A 7 5.39 7.19 1.25
CA SER A 7 6.26 6.51 2.22
C SER A 7 6.56 5.07 1.82
N HIS A 8 5.66 4.41 1.10
CA HIS A 8 5.86 3.05 0.59
C HIS A 8 6.97 2.93 -0.47
N GLN A 9 7.40 4.04 -1.08
CA GLN A 9 8.53 4.06 -2.02
C GLN A 9 9.88 4.06 -1.31
N GLN A 10 9.90 4.43 -0.02
CA GLN A 10 11.11 4.44 0.77
C GLN A 10 11.30 3.06 1.43
N PRO A 11 12.43 2.39 1.22
CA PRO A 11 12.73 1.15 1.91
C PRO A 11 12.89 1.42 3.41
N GLU A 12 12.27 0.57 4.24
CA GLU A 12 12.47 0.60 5.68
C GLU A 12 13.86 0.07 6.04
N LEU A 13 14.52 0.76 6.98
CA LEU A 13 15.83 0.34 7.49
C LEU A 13 15.74 -1.01 8.21
N PHE A 14 14.65 -1.24 8.93
CA PHE A 14 14.36 -2.46 9.67
C PHE A 14 13.13 -3.15 9.06
N ASN A 15 13.36 -3.96 8.03
CA ASN A 15 12.31 -4.71 7.36
C ASN A 15 12.50 -6.21 7.59
N SER A 16 11.55 -6.86 8.27
CA SER A 16 11.59 -8.31 8.52
C SER A 16 11.66 -9.15 7.24
N PHE A 17 11.27 -8.60 6.08
CA PHE A 17 11.45 -9.24 4.78
C PHE A 17 12.91 -9.52 4.45
N ASN A 18 13.84 -8.67 4.92
CA ASN A 18 15.28 -8.85 4.71
C ASN A 18 15.84 -10.02 5.53
N ASP A 19 15.20 -10.34 6.64
CA ASP A 19 15.61 -11.43 7.54
C ASP A 19 14.98 -12.79 7.15
N LEU A 20 14.09 -12.81 6.15
CA LEU A 20 13.46 -14.05 5.69
C LEU A 20 14.46 -14.97 4.99
N HIS A 21 14.27 -16.28 5.17
CA HIS A 21 15.03 -17.29 4.44
C HIS A 21 14.88 -17.09 2.91
N PRO A 22 15.95 -17.16 2.10
CA PRO A 22 15.91 -16.85 0.66
C PRO A 22 14.83 -17.61 -0.13
N LYS A 23 14.55 -18.86 0.26
CA LYS A 23 13.46 -19.67 -0.32
C LYS A 23 12.09 -19.01 -0.17
N ILE A 24 11.77 -18.47 1.02
CA ILE A 24 10.49 -17.81 1.30
C ILE A 24 10.42 -16.49 0.52
N LYS A 25 11.53 -15.75 0.50
CA LYS A 25 11.65 -14.52 -0.28
C LYS A 25 11.31 -14.74 -1.74
N SER A 26 11.88 -15.77 -2.38
CA SER A 26 11.58 -16.10 -3.77
C SER A 26 10.13 -16.50 -4.02
N ILE A 27 9.48 -17.18 -3.07
CA ILE A 27 8.05 -17.52 -3.17
C ILE A 27 7.20 -16.25 -3.14
N LEU A 28 7.51 -15.31 -2.23
CA LEU A 28 6.81 -14.03 -2.13
C LEU A 28 7.02 -13.17 -3.38
N GLU A 29 8.24 -13.09 -3.89
CA GLU A 29 8.58 -12.37 -5.13
C GLU A 29 7.89 -12.94 -6.38
N LYS A 30 7.55 -14.24 -6.37
CA LYS A 30 6.81 -14.89 -7.47
C LYS A 30 5.30 -14.95 -7.24
N SER A 31 4.83 -14.43 -6.11
CA SER A 31 3.40 -14.45 -5.77
C SER A 31 2.64 -13.33 -6.50
N TRP A 32 1.35 -13.22 -6.21
CA TRP A 32 0.51 -12.11 -6.70
C TRP A 32 0.91 -10.75 -6.11
N ALA A 33 1.61 -10.73 -4.97
CA ALA A 33 1.84 -9.52 -4.19
C ALA A 33 2.68 -8.44 -4.90
N PRO A 34 3.80 -8.75 -5.59
CA PRO A 34 4.58 -7.74 -6.30
C PRO A 34 3.81 -7.13 -7.48
N ILE A 35 3.08 -7.95 -8.23
CA ILE A 35 2.24 -7.51 -9.35
C ILE A 35 1.14 -6.58 -8.84
N TYR A 36 0.47 -6.97 -7.76
CA TYR A 36 -0.53 -6.14 -7.11
C TYR A 36 0.05 -4.81 -6.61
N TYR A 37 1.23 -4.85 -5.99
CA TYR A 37 1.91 -3.64 -5.51
C TYR A 37 2.19 -2.65 -6.65
N GLU A 38 2.76 -3.14 -7.76
CA GLU A 38 3.15 -2.29 -8.89
C GLU A 38 1.95 -1.72 -9.66
N HIS A 39 0.97 -2.57 -9.97
CA HIS A 39 -0.11 -2.22 -10.89
C HIS A 39 -1.37 -1.70 -10.20
N VAL A 40 -1.60 -2.06 -8.93
CA VAL A 40 -2.80 -1.65 -8.18
C VAL A 40 -2.41 -0.67 -7.08
N PHE A 41 -1.62 -1.11 -6.10
CA PHE A 41 -1.35 -0.31 -4.89
C PHE A 41 -0.67 1.03 -5.20
N CYS A 42 0.37 1.03 -6.04
CA CYS A 42 1.09 2.25 -6.45
C CYS A 42 0.26 3.16 -7.37
N LYS A 43 -0.90 2.71 -7.86
CA LYS A 43 -1.76 3.46 -8.79
C LYS A 43 -3.04 3.98 -8.13
N ILE A 44 -3.19 3.80 -6.82
CA ILE A 44 -4.34 4.30 -6.07
C ILE A 44 -4.28 5.83 -6.04
N ASP A 45 -5.28 6.46 -6.66
CA ASP A 45 -5.45 7.90 -6.63
C ASP A 45 -6.19 8.33 -5.35
N GLU A 46 -5.42 8.75 -4.35
CA GLU A 46 -5.93 9.24 -3.07
C GLU A 46 -6.60 10.61 -3.16
N SER A 47 -6.35 11.39 -4.23
CA SER A 47 -6.83 12.78 -4.35
C SER A 47 -8.35 12.89 -4.29
N LYS A 48 -9.06 11.82 -4.69
CA LYS A 48 -10.51 11.69 -4.57
C LYS A 48 -11.04 11.80 -3.13
N PHE A 49 -10.18 11.56 -2.15
CA PHE A 49 -10.49 11.67 -0.73
C PHE A 49 -9.99 12.99 -0.13
N ALA A 50 -9.41 13.90 -0.89
CA ALA A 50 -8.87 15.14 -0.35
C ALA A 50 -9.92 15.99 0.39
N GLU A 51 -11.16 15.99 -0.08
CA GLU A 51 -12.27 16.77 0.50
C GLU A 51 -12.67 16.33 1.92
N ILE A 52 -12.41 15.07 2.29
CA ILE A 52 -12.73 14.56 3.64
C ILE A 52 -11.64 14.91 4.67
N TYR A 53 -10.51 15.47 4.26
CA TYR A 53 -9.45 15.89 5.18
C TYR A 53 -9.67 17.32 5.68
N CYS A 54 -9.47 17.52 6.98
CA CYS A 54 -9.42 18.87 7.55
C CYS A 54 -8.21 19.63 6.95
N PRO A 55 -8.36 20.92 6.57
CA PRO A 55 -7.27 21.73 6.02
C PRO A 55 -6.10 21.85 7.01
N ASP A 56 -6.40 22.19 8.26
CA ASP A 56 -5.40 22.65 9.24
C ASP A 56 -4.97 21.57 10.24
N ASN A 57 -5.60 20.39 10.21
CA ASN A 57 -5.29 19.30 11.13
C ASN A 57 -5.47 17.95 10.43
N GLY A 58 -4.67 16.94 10.76
CA GLY A 58 -4.86 15.58 10.22
C GLY A 58 -3.60 14.73 10.15
N ARG A 59 -3.81 13.41 10.12
CA ARG A 59 -2.76 12.41 9.89
C ARG A 59 -2.56 12.18 8.39
N PRO A 60 -1.38 11.68 7.96
CA PRO A 60 -1.11 11.32 6.56
C PRO A 60 -2.15 10.34 6.01
N ASN A 61 -2.26 10.29 4.68
CA ASN A 61 -3.29 9.51 3.97
C ASN A 61 -3.15 7.98 4.07
N PHE A 62 -2.12 7.49 4.76
CA PHE A 62 -1.81 6.07 4.90
C PHE A 62 -3.03 5.17 5.22
N PRO A 63 -3.95 5.52 6.15
CA PRO A 63 -5.11 4.68 6.43
C PRO A 63 -6.05 4.50 5.22
N VAL A 64 -6.30 5.56 4.44
CA VAL A 64 -7.17 5.49 3.25
C VAL A 64 -6.54 4.59 2.18
N HIS A 65 -5.23 4.75 1.96
CA HIS A 65 -4.48 3.94 1.00
C HIS A 65 -4.56 2.44 1.32
N ILE A 66 -4.41 2.08 2.59
CA ILE A 66 -4.53 0.69 3.05
C ILE A 66 -5.96 0.17 2.95
N LEU A 67 -6.96 0.95 3.37
CA LEU A 67 -8.37 0.52 3.33
C LEU A 67 -8.83 0.24 1.89
N LEU A 68 -8.47 1.09 0.94
CA LEU A 68 -8.77 0.86 -0.48
C LEU A 68 -8.08 -0.39 -1.02
N SER A 69 -6.81 -0.57 -0.65
CA SER A 69 -6.06 -1.77 -1.03
C SER A 69 -6.73 -3.05 -0.50
N LEU A 70 -7.15 -3.06 0.76
CA LEU A 70 -7.85 -4.20 1.35
C LEU A 70 -9.18 -4.48 0.65
N GLU A 71 -9.91 -3.44 0.26
CA GLU A 71 -11.16 -3.57 -0.48
C GLU A 71 -10.93 -4.21 -1.86
N PHE A 72 -9.89 -3.80 -2.58
CA PHE A 72 -9.52 -4.42 -3.86
C PHE A 72 -9.12 -5.88 -3.71
N ILE A 73 -8.29 -6.20 -2.71
CA ILE A 73 -7.88 -7.58 -2.42
C ILE A 73 -9.11 -8.46 -2.11
N LYS A 74 -10.06 -7.94 -1.33
CA LYS A 74 -11.32 -8.64 -1.05
C LYS A 74 -12.06 -8.99 -2.34
N HIS A 75 -12.19 -8.04 -3.27
CA HIS A 75 -12.87 -8.27 -4.54
C HIS A 75 -12.13 -9.24 -5.47
N MET A 76 -10.78 -9.24 -5.44
CA MET A 76 -9.98 -10.16 -6.25
C MET A 76 -10.23 -11.65 -5.93
N TRP A 77 -10.69 -11.98 -4.72
CA TRP A 77 -10.90 -13.36 -4.27
C TRP A 77 -12.37 -13.76 -4.12
N GLN A 78 -13.30 -12.84 -4.39
CA GLN A 78 -14.75 -13.08 -4.30
C GLN A 78 -15.41 -13.36 -5.67
N THR A 79 -14.62 -13.61 -6.72
CA THR A 79 -15.10 -14.02 -8.06
C THR A 79 -14.72 -15.46 -8.32
#